data_AF-A0A1I8AKS0-F1
#
_entry.id   AF-A0A1I8AKS0-F1
#
_cell.length_a   1.000
_cell.length_b   1.000
_cell.length_c   1.000
_cell.angle_alpha   90.00
_cell.angle_beta   90.00
_cell.angle_gamma   90.00
#
_symmetry.space_group_name_H-M   'P 1'
#
loop_
_entity.id
_entity.type
_entity.pdbx_description
1 polymer ?
#
loop_
_entity_poly.entity_id
_entity_poly.type
_entity_poly.pdbx_seq_one_letter_code
_entity_poly.pdbx_strand_id
1 'polypeptide(L)'
;MDLLSDTKKNWNFDKFYLVSLLVIVILPPIVSFTGTYTFFSYMTYEDTSKPHDTNAYLDKAFSSYERHLSYFNFELREWIRGEDRRISQRSRESESEILNGIVADAQSFQRKLSGVEDRNDVKDMVILALKKNGSRKAALTEALAQIDLQIDELKKQIYAEYQKHNVSTLDKTLIKVAELMKQTHTEHHEHIDTFWSDLKRNTTPGILNTCLPVNSSAEIIAEEYRTMVEQRVSSCVPIGEKKFVYHNKDVAIYTVLGAFILVMAMLPVIVICYACFFDKDS
;
A
#
# COMPACT_ATOMS: atom_id res chain seq x y z
N MET A 1 -72.28 20.09 -9.28
CA MET A 1 -71.25 19.05 -9.50
C MET A 1 -70.10 19.44 -8.60
N ASP A 2 -70.10 18.96 -7.36
CA ASP A 2 -69.01 19.16 -6.41
C ASP A 2 -68.66 17.78 -5.84
N LEU A 3 -67.75 17.11 -6.56
CA LEU A 3 -67.24 15.76 -6.26
C LEU A 3 -65.74 15.88 -5.95
N LEU A 4 -65.41 16.68 -4.93
CA LEU A 4 -64.05 16.90 -4.47
C LEU A 4 -64.04 17.04 -2.94
N SER A 5 -64.64 16.08 -2.25
CA SER A 5 -64.64 16.00 -0.78
C SER A 5 -64.04 14.67 -0.33
N ASP A 6 -63.03 14.82 0.52
CA ASP A 6 -62.74 13.95 1.66
C ASP A 6 -62.20 12.55 1.42
N THR A 7 -61.04 12.50 0.77
CA THR A 7 -60.01 11.54 1.19
C THR A 7 -58.85 12.26 1.88
N LYS A 8 -59.16 13.12 2.87
CA LYS A 8 -58.18 13.55 3.87
C LYS A 8 -57.86 12.33 4.72
N LYS A 9 -56.94 11.50 4.21
CA LYS A 9 -56.46 10.27 4.82
C LYS A 9 -55.87 10.68 6.18
N ASN A 10 -56.64 10.48 7.25
CA ASN A 10 -56.19 10.67 8.63
C ASN A 10 -55.04 9.69 8.87
N TRP A 11 -53.82 10.13 8.59
CA TRP A 11 -52.63 9.45 9.03
C TRP A 11 -52.65 9.51 10.55
N ASN A 12 -52.94 8.37 11.17
CA ASN A 12 -52.99 8.26 12.62
C ASN A 12 -51.61 8.64 13.16
N PHE A 13 -51.54 9.71 13.97
CA PHE A 13 -50.29 10.27 14.50
C PHE A 13 -49.38 9.21 15.13
N ASP A 14 -49.98 8.24 15.82
CA ASP A 14 -49.28 7.09 16.41
C ASP A 14 -48.45 6.30 15.38
N LYS A 15 -48.96 6.18 14.15
CA LYS A 15 -48.26 5.48 13.07
C LYS A 15 -47.06 6.30 12.59
N PHE A 16 -47.20 7.62 12.49
CA PHE A 16 -46.08 8.47 12.09
C PHE A 16 -44.98 8.45 13.15
N TYR A 17 -45.34 8.58 14.43
CA TYR A 17 -44.38 8.49 15.53
C TYR A 17 -43.65 7.15 15.56
N LEU A 18 -44.38 6.04 15.43
CA LEU A 18 -43.80 4.71 15.42
C LEU A 18 -42.86 4.50 14.21
N VAL A 19 -43.22 4.99 13.03
CA VAL A 19 -42.35 4.93 11.84
C VAL A 19 -41.09 5.77 12.05
N SER A 20 -41.22 7.01 12.54
CA SER A 20 -40.07 7.87 12.83
C SER A 20 -39.14 7.24 13.87
N LEU A 21 -39.70 6.69 14.95
CA LEU A 21 -38.93 5.99 15.99
C LEU A 21 -38.18 4.78 15.40
N LEU A 22 -38.83 3.97 14.57
CA LEU A 22 -38.18 2.83 13.91
C LEU A 22 -37.05 3.28 13.00
N VAL A 23 -37.25 4.35 12.23
CA VAL A 23 -36.19 4.91 11.36
C VAL A 23 -34.99 5.37 12.19
N ILE A 24 -35.21 6.05 13.32
CA ILE A 24 -34.15 6.53 14.21
C ILE A 24 -33.37 5.38 14.85
N VAL A 25 -34.05 4.30 15.20
CA VAL A 25 -33.39 3.16 15.87
C VAL A 25 -32.63 2.29 14.86
N ILE A 26 -33.16 2.13 13.65
CA ILE A 26 -32.63 1.15 12.68
C ILE A 26 -31.64 1.77 11.70
N LEU A 27 -31.89 2.99 11.21
CA LEU A 27 -31.06 3.60 10.16
C LEU A 27 -29.63 3.92 10.62
N PRO A 28 -29.39 4.50 11.80
CA PRO A 28 -28.04 4.86 12.24
C PRO A 28 -27.09 3.67 12.37
N PRO A 29 -27.48 2.52 12.98
CA PRO A 29 -26.64 1.33 12.99
C PRO A 29 -26.29 0.83 11.58
N ILE A 30 -27.25 0.82 10.65
CA ILE A 30 -27.01 0.36 9.27
C ILE A 30 -26.03 1.30 8.56
N VAL A 31 -26.25 2.61 8.63
CA VAL A 31 -25.40 3.61 7.99
C VAL A 31 -24.00 3.58 8.60
N SER A 32 -23.90 3.54 9.93
CA SER A 32 -22.61 3.47 10.61
C SER A 32 -21.88 2.19 10.29
N PHE A 33 -22.55 1.03 10.32
CA PHE A 33 -21.92 -0.24 9.98
C PHE A 33 -21.40 -0.23 8.55
N THR A 34 -22.22 0.22 7.59
CA THR A 34 -21.83 0.29 6.19
C THR A 34 -20.65 1.23 5.98
N GLY A 35 -20.68 2.42 6.60
CA GLY A 35 -19.60 3.40 6.52
C GLY A 35 -18.30 2.88 7.13
N THR A 36 -18.36 2.34 8.35
CA THR A 36 -17.21 1.75 9.03
C THR A 36 -16.67 0.55 8.25
N TYR A 37 -17.52 -0.40 7.86
CA TYR A 37 -17.10 -1.57 7.10
C TYR A 37 -16.43 -1.17 5.77
N THR A 38 -17.00 -0.21 5.05
CA THR A 38 -16.43 0.27 3.78
C THR A 38 -15.09 0.97 3.99
N PHE A 39 -14.98 1.82 5.02
CA PHE A 39 -13.72 2.48 5.37
C PHE A 39 -12.63 1.47 5.74
N PHE A 40 -12.94 0.54 6.63
CA PHE A 40 -12.00 -0.51 7.05
C PHE A 40 -11.62 -1.41 5.87
N SER A 41 -12.59 -1.84 5.07
CA SER A 41 -12.33 -2.63 3.85
C SER A 41 -11.38 -1.86 2.93
N TYR A 42 -11.67 -0.60 2.64
CA TYR A 42 -10.83 0.25 1.79
C TYR A 42 -9.40 0.39 2.34
N MET A 43 -9.24 0.57 3.66
CA MET A 43 -7.93 0.65 4.30
C MET A 43 -7.17 -0.68 4.28
N THR A 44 -7.88 -1.80 4.20
CA THR A 44 -7.29 -3.15 4.22
C THR A 44 -6.96 -3.68 2.83
N TYR A 45 -7.72 -3.29 1.81
CA TYR A 45 -7.46 -3.70 0.45
C TYR A 45 -6.37 -2.82 -0.15
N GLU A 46 -5.30 -3.46 -0.62
CA GLU A 46 -4.45 -2.85 -1.63
C GLU A 46 -5.34 -2.50 -2.82
N ASP A 47 -5.38 -1.23 -3.21
CA ASP A 47 -6.14 -0.83 -4.39
C ASP A 47 -5.54 -1.57 -5.59
N THR A 48 -6.20 -2.61 -6.08
CA THR A 48 -5.75 -3.39 -7.25
C THR A 48 -6.32 -2.85 -8.56
N SER A 49 -7.04 -1.74 -8.54
CA SER A 49 -7.61 -1.17 -9.77
C SER A 49 -6.51 -0.81 -10.77
N LYS A 50 -6.73 -1.05 -12.06
CA LYS A 50 -5.80 -0.59 -13.10
C LYS A 50 -5.97 0.93 -13.26
N PRO A 51 -4.97 1.77 -12.97
CA PRO A 51 -5.07 3.19 -13.22
C PRO A 51 -5.27 3.46 -14.73
N HIS A 52 -5.98 4.54 -15.06
CA HIS A 52 -6.26 4.92 -16.44
C HIS A 52 -5.09 5.67 -17.11
N ASP A 53 -4.17 6.24 -16.33
CA ASP A 53 -3.01 7.01 -16.81
C ASP A 53 -1.70 6.28 -16.48
N THR A 54 -0.75 6.29 -17.41
CA THR A 54 0.61 5.76 -17.26
C THR A 54 1.34 6.36 -16.05
N ASN A 55 1.19 7.67 -15.80
CA ASN A 55 1.82 8.29 -14.63
C ASN A 55 1.23 7.76 -13.32
N ALA A 56 -0.07 7.50 -13.30
CA ALA A 56 -0.75 6.91 -12.15
C ALA A 56 -0.33 5.45 -11.89
N TYR A 57 0.17 4.70 -12.89
CA TYR A 57 0.80 3.39 -12.65
C TYR A 57 2.09 3.53 -11.84
N LEU A 58 2.94 4.52 -12.17
CA LEU A 58 4.20 4.74 -11.48
C LEU A 58 3.95 5.21 -10.05
N ASP A 59 3.05 6.18 -9.84
CA ASP A 59 2.69 6.68 -8.52
C ASP A 59 2.10 5.57 -7.64
N LYS A 60 1.26 4.71 -8.24
CA LYS A 60 0.65 3.58 -7.55
C LYS A 60 1.67 2.50 -7.19
N ALA A 61 2.58 2.16 -8.11
CA ALA A 61 3.65 1.21 -7.85
C ALA A 61 4.60 1.73 -6.76
N PHE A 62 4.93 3.02 -6.80
CA PHE A 62 5.77 3.67 -5.80
C PHE A 62 5.09 3.70 -4.42
N SER A 63 3.83 4.14 -4.34
CA SER A 63 3.07 4.15 -3.09
C SER A 63 2.89 2.74 -2.50
N SER A 64 2.66 1.74 -3.35
CA SER A 64 2.59 0.34 -2.93
C SER A 64 3.94 -0.12 -2.37
N TYR A 65 5.03 0.16 -3.07
CA TYR A 65 6.39 -0.15 -2.59
C TYR A 65 6.70 0.51 -1.25
N GLU A 66 6.45 1.81 -1.10
CA GLU A 66 6.68 2.54 0.16
C GLU A 66 5.87 1.96 1.31
N ARG A 67 4.58 1.63 1.08
CA ARG A 67 3.72 1.04 2.11
C ARG A 67 4.20 -0.35 2.53
N HIS A 68 4.60 -1.20 1.59
CA HIS A 68 5.15 -2.52 1.91
C HIS A 68 6.48 -2.44 2.65
N LEU A 69 7.35 -1.51 2.24
CA LEU A 69 8.62 -1.26 2.92
C LEU A 69 8.38 -0.76 4.35
N SER A 70 7.44 0.17 4.52
CA SER A 70 7.02 0.67 5.83
C SER A 70 6.50 -0.46 6.72
N TYR A 71 5.67 -1.36 6.18
CA TYR A 71 5.19 -2.51 6.92
C TYR A 71 6.30 -3.49 7.32
N PHE A 72 7.18 -3.84 6.38
CA PHE A 72 8.34 -4.68 6.65
C PHE A 72 9.20 -4.08 7.77
N ASN A 73 9.47 -2.77 7.71
CA ASN A 73 10.24 -2.07 8.74
C ASN A 73 9.54 -2.14 10.10
N PHE A 74 8.22 -2.00 10.14
CA PHE A 74 7.44 -2.12 11.38
C PHE A 74 7.59 -3.51 11.98
N GLU A 75 7.33 -4.56 11.20
CA GLU A 75 7.40 -5.95 11.68
C GLU A 75 8.81 -6.35 12.11
N LEU A 76 9.82 -5.98 11.32
CA LEU A 76 11.22 -6.21 11.66
C LEU A 76 11.56 -5.54 13.00
N ARG A 77 11.11 -4.30 13.21
CA ARG A 77 11.36 -3.56 14.44
C ARG A 77 10.69 -4.19 15.65
N GLU A 78 9.42 -4.56 15.53
CA GLU A 78 8.67 -5.24 16.60
C GLU A 78 9.30 -6.60 16.94
N TRP A 79 9.73 -7.35 15.92
CA TRP A 79 10.42 -8.62 16.08
C TRP A 79 11.75 -8.44 16.83
N ILE A 80 12.57 -7.46 16.44
CA ILE A 80 13.84 -7.13 17.10
C ILE A 80 13.62 -6.72 18.57
N ARG A 81 12.63 -5.87 18.85
CA ARG A 81 12.28 -5.46 20.22
C ARG A 81 11.75 -6.63 21.05
N GLY A 82 11.08 -7.57 20.40
CA GLY A 82 10.38 -8.67 21.05
C GLY A 82 9.31 -8.17 22.02
N GLU A 83 8.58 -7.13 21.62
CA GLU A 83 7.61 -6.43 22.47
C GLU A 83 6.28 -7.22 22.60
N ASP A 84 6.03 -8.16 21.69
CA ASP A 84 4.91 -9.12 21.73
C ASP A 84 5.07 -10.24 22.80
N ARG A 85 6.09 -10.11 23.67
CA ARG A 85 6.49 -11.12 24.68
C ARG A 85 5.63 -11.20 25.94
N ARG A 86 4.54 -10.45 26.05
CA ARG A 86 3.70 -10.51 27.27
C ARG A 86 2.79 -11.74 27.33
N ILE A 87 2.66 -12.52 26.26
CA ILE A 87 1.82 -13.73 26.25
C ILE A 87 2.68 -14.92 25.78
N SER A 88 3.20 -15.67 26.76
CA SER A 88 3.75 -17.03 26.67
C SER A 88 4.87 -17.30 25.66
N GLN A 89 6.08 -17.56 26.17
CA GLN A 89 6.89 -18.75 25.86
C GLN A 89 6.93 -19.24 24.39
N ARG A 90 6.97 -18.34 23.41
CA ARG A 90 7.19 -18.69 22.01
C ARG A 90 8.62 -19.21 21.85
N SER A 91 8.78 -20.44 21.36
CA SER A 91 10.09 -21.05 21.12
C SER A 91 10.84 -20.27 20.03
N ARG A 92 12.17 -20.37 20.04
CA ARG A 92 13.04 -19.79 18.99
C ARG A 92 12.64 -20.22 17.58
N GLU A 93 12.05 -21.41 17.45
CA GLU A 93 11.50 -21.93 16.19
C GLU A 93 10.33 -21.07 15.70
N SER A 94 9.40 -20.67 16.58
CA SER A 94 8.30 -19.79 16.19
C SER A 94 8.75 -18.38 15.80
N GLU A 95 9.83 -17.86 16.40
CA GLU A 95 10.42 -16.57 15.98
C GLU A 95 11.04 -16.67 14.57
N SER A 96 11.62 -17.84 14.23
CA SER A 96 12.15 -18.11 12.89
C SER A 96 11.06 -18.31 11.84
N GLU A 97 9.95 -18.95 12.20
CA GLU A 97 8.79 -19.09 11.31
C GLU A 97 8.17 -17.73 10.95
N ILE A 98 8.06 -16.82 11.94
CA ILE A 98 7.57 -15.46 11.71
C ILE A 98 8.51 -14.71 10.76
N LEU A 99 9.83 -14.73 11.01
CA LEU A 99 10.80 -14.07 10.15
C LEU A 99 10.77 -14.63 8.72
N ASN A 100 10.69 -15.95 8.58
CA ASN A 100 10.55 -16.60 7.27
C ASN A 100 9.25 -16.19 6.57
N GLY A 101 8.16 -16.01 7.32
CA GLY A 101 6.90 -15.48 6.80
C GLY A 101 7.03 -14.06 6.25
N ILE A 102 7.65 -13.15 7.04
CA ILE A 102 7.91 -11.76 6.62
C ILE A 102 8.76 -11.73 5.34
N VAL A 103 9.83 -12.53 5.29
CA VAL A 103 10.70 -12.64 4.11
C VAL A 103 9.94 -13.20 2.90
N ALA A 104 9.11 -14.23 3.10
CA ALA A 104 8.31 -14.83 2.03
C ALA A 104 7.27 -13.84 1.49
N ASP A 105 6.62 -13.05 2.35
CA ASP A 105 5.66 -12.02 1.96
C ASP A 105 6.33 -10.89 1.17
N ALA A 106 7.50 -10.42 1.61
CA ALA A 106 8.30 -9.44 0.87
C ALA A 106 8.70 -9.96 -0.52
N GLN A 107 9.13 -11.23 -0.61
CA GLN A 107 9.45 -11.87 -1.89
C GLN A 107 8.21 -12.03 -2.78
N SER A 108 7.07 -12.43 -2.22
CA SER A 108 5.80 -12.57 -2.94
C SER A 108 5.33 -11.23 -3.50
N PHE A 109 5.38 -10.18 -2.69
CA PHE A 109 5.06 -8.83 -3.12
C PHE A 109 5.98 -8.35 -4.25
N GLN A 110 7.28 -8.60 -4.13
CA GLN A 110 8.23 -8.29 -5.20
C GLN A 110 7.91 -9.04 -6.50
N ARG A 111 7.48 -10.32 -6.42
CA ARG A 111 7.01 -11.08 -7.59
C ARG A 111 5.73 -10.48 -8.20
N LYS A 112 4.79 -9.99 -7.38
CA LYS A 112 3.58 -9.31 -7.89
C LYS A 112 3.91 -7.99 -8.60
N LEU A 113 4.74 -7.15 -7.98
CA LEU A 113 5.23 -5.91 -8.61
C LEU A 113 5.99 -6.19 -9.91
N SER A 114 6.62 -7.37 -10.01
CA SER A 114 7.38 -7.74 -11.19
C SER A 114 6.56 -8.02 -12.44
N GLY A 115 5.23 -8.15 -12.31
CA GLY A 115 4.35 -8.50 -13.42
C GLY A 115 4.67 -9.88 -14.04
N VAL A 116 5.45 -10.72 -13.36
CA VAL A 116 5.93 -12.01 -13.90
C VAL A 116 4.82 -13.06 -13.99
N GLU A 117 3.60 -12.79 -13.51
CA GLU A 117 2.47 -13.73 -13.67
C GLU A 117 1.88 -13.74 -15.09
N ASP A 118 2.07 -12.73 -15.94
CA ASP A 118 1.74 -12.84 -17.37
C ASP A 118 2.62 -11.93 -18.26
N ARG A 119 3.66 -12.52 -18.86
CA ARG A 119 4.60 -11.84 -19.78
C ARG A 119 3.92 -11.29 -21.05
N ASN A 120 2.67 -11.67 -21.34
CA ASN A 120 2.01 -11.30 -22.59
C ASN A 120 1.40 -9.89 -22.55
N ASP A 121 0.87 -9.46 -21.40
CA ASP A 121 0.19 -8.16 -21.27
C ASP A 121 1.13 -6.94 -21.43
N VAL A 122 2.36 -7.05 -20.91
CA VAL A 122 3.38 -5.99 -21.04
C VAL A 122 3.86 -5.89 -22.49
N LYS A 123 3.88 -7.00 -23.22
CA LYS A 123 4.30 -7.05 -24.63
C LYS A 123 3.31 -6.32 -25.53
N ASP A 124 2.01 -6.51 -25.28
CA ASP A 124 0.95 -5.87 -26.07
C ASP A 124 0.82 -4.37 -25.79
N MET A 125 1.08 -3.93 -24.55
CA MET A 125 1.08 -2.50 -24.19
C MET A 125 2.23 -1.73 -24.86
N VAL A 126 3.42 -2.33 -24.93
CA VAL A 126 4.60 -1.77 -25.61
C VAL A 126 4.38 -1.71 -27.13
N ILE A 127 3.76 -2.74 -27.72
CA ILE A 127 3.41 -2.76 -29.15
C ILE A 127 2.39 -1.67 -29.50
N LEU A 128 1.42 -1.39 -28.61
CA LEU A 128 0.42 -0.33 -28.79
C LEU A 128 1.02 1.08 -28.72
N ALA A 129 1.98 1.29 -27.83
CA ALA A 129 2.70 2.56 -27.69
C ALA A 129 3.59 2.85 -28.92
N LEU A 130 4.25 1.82 -29.46
CA LEU A 130 5.10 1.91 -30.65
C LEU A 130 4.31 2.23 -31.94
N LYS A 131 3.04 1.80 -32.01
CA LYS A 131 2.19 2.00 -33.20
C LYS A 131 1.64 3.42 -33.36
N LYS A 132 1.71 4.28 -32.31
CA LYS A 132 1.01 5.57 -32.26
C LYS A 132 1.82 6.79 -32.76
N ASN A 133 3.14 6.70 -32.93
CA ASN A 133 3.98 7.86 -33.25
C ASN A 133 4.71 7.73 -34.59
N GLY A 134 4.17 8.38 -35.61
CA GLY A 134 4.75 8.43 -36.96
C GLY A 134 5.54 9.71 -37.27
N SER A 135 6.80 9.49 -37.65
CA SER A 135 7.62 10.24 -38.60
C SER A 135 8.31 11.55 -38.17
N ARG A 136 9.65 11.55 -38.28
CA ARG A 136 10.65 12.62 -38.04
C ARG A 136 11.06 12.97 -36.61
N LYS A 137 10.59 12.19 -35.65
CA LYS A 137 11.30 11.89 -34.40
C LYS A 137 12.23 10.68 -34.53
N ALA A 138 12.20 10.00 -35.68
CA ALA A 138 12.72 8.64 -35.87
C ALA A 138 14.18 8.45 -35.45
N ALA A 139 15.15 9.25 -35.89
CA ALA A 139 16.56 8.97 -35.54
C ALA A 139 16.92 9.27 -34.07
N LEU A 140 16.41 10.37 -33.49
CA LEU A 140 16.67 10.71 -32.08
C LEU A 140 15.84 9.85 -31.12
N THR A 141 14.63 9.46 -31.52
CA THR A 141 13.78 8.53 -30.78
C THR A 141 14.21 7.10 -31.00
N GLU A 142 14.88 6.76 -32.09
CA GLU A 142 15.51 5.45 -32.29
C GLU A 142 16.75 5.35 -31.41
N ALA A 143 17.59 6.38 -31.32
CA ALA A 143 18.69 6.39 -30.36
C ALA A 143 18.21 6.37 -28.90
N LEU A 144 17.23 7.21 -28.53
CA LEU A 144 16.65 7.22 -27.18
C LEU A 144 15.81 5.98 -26.90
N ALA A 145 15.07 5.43 -27.86
CA ALA A 145 14.32 4.18 -27.69
C ALA A 145 15.24 2.96 -27.75
N GLN A 146 16.42 3.05 -28.35
CA GLN A 146 17.43 2.00 -28.33
C GLN A 146 18.21 2.04 -27.02
N ILE A 147 18.45 3.22 -26.44
CA ILE A 147 18.93 3.38 -25.07
C ILE A 147 17.86 2.96 -24.07
N ASP A 148 16.60 3.36 -24.23
CA ASP A 148 15.50 2.95 -23.38
C ASP A 148 15.16 1.47 -23.57
N LEU A 149 15.24 0.89 -24.78
CA LEU A 149 15.16 -0.56 -24.98
C LEU A 149 16.35 -1.24 -24.33
N GLN A 150 17.56 -0.69 -24.45
CA GLN A 150 18.72 -1.27 -23.79
C GLN A 150 18.59 -1.19 -22.29
N ILE A 151 18.07 -0.10 -21.72
CA ILE A 151 17.80 0.08 -20.29
C ILE A 151 16.64 -0.81 -19.84
N ASP A 152 15.59 -0.95 -20.64
CA ASP A 152 14.41 -1.74 -20.31
C ASP A 152 14.65 -3.24 -20.52
N GLU A 153 15.52 -3.60 -21.46
CA GLU A 153 16.10 -4.94 -21.64
C GLU A 153 17.14 -5.20 -20.55
N LEU A 154 17.98 -4.22 -20.17
CA LEU A 154 18.88 -4.35 -19.02
C LEU A 154 18.06 -4.57 -17.76
N LYS A 155 16.99 -3.78 -17.55
CA LYS A 155 16.05 -3.91 -16.44
C LYS A 155 15.39 -5.27 -16.50
N LYS A 156 14.78 -5.68 -17.62
CA LYS A 156 14.16 -7.01 -17.77
C LYS A 156 15.16 -8.16 -17.57
N GLN A 157 16.41 -8.02 -18.00
CA GLN A 157 17.46 -9.02 -17.77
C GLN A 157 17.93 -9.04 -16.32
N ILE A 158 18.21 -7.87 -15.73
CA ILE A 158 18.52 -7.70 -14.30
C ILE A 158 17.40 -8.30 -13.47
N TYR A 159 16.15 -8.09 -13.86
CA TYR A 159 14.95 -8.49 -13.13
C TYR A 159 14.59 -9.98 -13.34
N ALA A 160 14.81 -10.52 -14.54
CA ALA A 160 14.71 -11.96 -14.82
C ALA A 160 15.84 -12.77 -14.15
N GLU A 161 17.02 -12.18 -13.97
CA GLU A 161 18.14 -12.76 -13.21
C GLU A 161 17.97 -12.57 -11.70
N TYR A 162 17.32 -11.49 -11.26
CA TYR A 162 16.98 -11.22 -9.86
C TYR A 162 16.06 -12.28 -9.26
N GLN A 163 15.15 -12.83 -10.07
CA GLN A 163 14.30 -13.94 -9.66
C GLN A 163 15.05 -15.25 -9.35
N LYS A 164 16.32 -15.42 -9.74
CA LYS A 164 16.93 -16.75 -9.82
C LYS A 164 17.98 -17.12 -8.76
N HIS A 165 18.57 -16.22 -7.97
CA HIS A 165 19.41 -16.59 -6.80
C HIS A 165 19.92 -15.33 -6.04
N ASN A 166 19.64 -15.22 -4.73
CA ASN A 166 19.88 -13.99 -3.93
C ASN A 166 21.35 -13.57 -3.73
N VAL A 167 22.34 -14.37 -4.12
CA VAL A 167 23.77 -14.02 -3.96
C VAL A 167 24.46 -13.82 -5.31
N SER A 168 24.20 -14.66 -6.31
CA SER A 168 24.80 -14.51 -7.65
C SER A 168 24.28 -13.30 -8.42
N THR A 169 23.09 -12.79 -8.08
CA THR A 169 22.48 -11.68 -8.80
C THR A 169 23.02 -10.33 -8.35
N LEU A 170 23.38 -10.16 -7.08
CA LEU A 170 24.10 -8.94 -6.71
C LEU A 170 25.44 -8.88 -7.46
N ASP A 171 26.11 -10.02 -7.58
CA ASP A 171 27.34 -10.19 -8.35
C ASP A 171 27.15 -9.85 -9.84
N LYS A 172 26.04 -10.28 -10.46
CA LYS A 172 25.71 -9.92 -11.86
C LYS A 172 25.30 -8.46 -12.07
N THR A 173 24.58 -7.86 -11.12
CA THR A 173 24.25 -6.43 -11.18
C THR A 173 25.52 -5.59 -11.00
N LEU A 174 26.42 -6.02 -10.11
CA LEU A 174 27.77 -5.45 -9.96
C LEU A 174 28.58 -5.56 -11.26
N ILE A 175 28.50 -6.71 -11.95
CA ILE A 175 29.14 -6.91 -13.27
C ILE A 175 28.59 -5.92 -14.31
N LYS A 176 27.28 -5.68 -14.35
CA LYS A 176 26.67 -4.72 -15.31
C LYS A 176 26.99 -3.27 -14.98
N VAL A 177 27.11 -2.90 -13.69
CA VAL A 177 27.60 -1.58 -13.28
C VAL A 177 29.06 -1.39 -13.70
N ALA A 178 29.90 -2.41 -13.49
CA ALA A 178 31.28 -2.39 -13.94
C ALA A 178 31.39 -2.30 -15.48
N GLU A 179 30.47 -2.91 -16.22
CA GLU A 179 30.40 -2.82 -17.68
C GLU A 179 29.91 -1.45 -18.16
N LEU A 180 28.93 -0.84 -17.48
CA LEU A 180 28.49 0.53 -17.71
C LEU A 180 29.61 1.54 -17.43
N MET A 181 30.38 1.34 -16.36
CA MET A 181 31.57 2.15 -16.07
C MET A 181 32.62 2.01 -17.18
N LYS A 182 32.87 0.80 -17.70
CA LYS A 182 33.79 0.61 -18.82
C LYS A 182 33.36 1.34 -20.10
N GLN A 183 32.06 1.51 -20.33
CA GLN A 183 31.52 2.19 -21.51
C GLN A 183 31.37 3.70 -21.35
N THR A 184 31.54 4.23 -20.13
CA THR A 184 31.37 5.65 -19.82
C THR A 184 32.71 6.33 -19.60
N HIS A 185 32.78 7.64 -19.86
CA HIS A 185 33.98 8.43 -19.62
C HIS A 185 34.34 8.43 -18.13
N THR A 186 35.65 8.42 -17.83
CA THR A 186 36.19 8.36 -16.46
C THR A 186 35.71 9.51 -15.57
N GLU A 187 35.37 10.66 -16.16
CA GLU A 187 34.79 11.81 -15.46
C GLU A 187 33.39 11.54 -14.87
N HIS A 188 32.70 10.49 -15.34
CA HIS A 188 31.38 10.09 -14.84
C HIS A 188 31.43 8.91 -13.87
N HIS A 189 32.58 8.26 -13.70
CA HIS A 189 32.70 7.06 -12.85
C HIS A 189 32.38 7.37 -11.40
N GLU A 190 32.86 8.50 -10.86
CA GLU A 190 32.57 8.93 -9.49
C GLU A 190 31.08 9.20 -9.26
N HIS A 191 30.40 9.82 -10.25
CA HIS A 191 28.95 10.05 -10.18
C HIS A 191 28.16 8.76 -10.27
N ILE A 192 28.57 7.82 -11.11
CA ILE A 192 27.96 6.50 -11.25
C ILE A 192 28.13 5.72 -9.95
N ASP A 193 29.33 5.69 -9.37
CA ASP A 193 29.61 5.01 -8.10
C ASP A 193 28.83 5.63 -6.94
N THR A 194 28.80 6.96 -6.85
CA THR A 194 28.04 7.68 -5.83
C THR A 194 26.54 7.38 -5.96
N PHE A 195 25.99 7.48 -7.17
CA PHE A 195 24.59 7.17 -7.45
C PHE A 195 24.25 5.72 -7.11
N TRP A 196 25.10 4.76 -7.47
CA TRP A 196 24.87 3.34 -7.14
C TRP A 196 25.02 3.04 -5.65
N SER A 197 25.95 3.69 -4.97
CA SER A 197 26.10 3.57 -3.52
C SER A 197 24.88 4.13 -2.80
N ASP A 198 24.43 5.32 -3.19
CA ASP A 198 23.23 5.95 -2.65
C ASP A 198 21.97 5.15 -3.00
N LEU A 199 21.87 4.62 -4.23
CA LEU A 199 20.76 3.75 -4.62
C LEU A 199 20.75 2.48 -3.77
N LYS A 200 21.90 1.82 -3.57
CA LYS A 200 22.00 0.64 -2.69
C LYS A 200 21.61 0.99 -1.25
N ARG A 201 22.10 2.11 -0.70
CA ARG A 201 21.72 2.56 0.66
C ARG A 201 20.23 2.83 0.78
N ASN A 202 19.66 3.57 -0.17
CA ASN A 202 18.26 4.00 -0.13
C ASN A 202 17.28 2.88 -0.48
N THR A 203 17.73 1.85 -1.21
CA THR A 203 16.88 0.71 -1.60
C THR A 203 17.08 -0.52 -0.73
N THR A 204 18.11 -0.55 0.12
CA THR A 204 18.27 -1.62 1.11
C THR A 204 17.12 -1.49 2.11
N PRO A 205 16.14 -2.41 2.09
CA PRO A 205 15.03 -2.35 3.03
C PRO A 205 15.57 -2.39 4.47
N GLY A 206 14.80 -1.97 5.47
CA GLY A 206 15.05 -2.35 6.86
C GLY A 206 16.28 -1.77 7.57
N ILE A 207 17.17 -1.01 6.91
CA ILE A 207 18.33 -0.37 7.56
C ILE A 207 18.40 1.12 7.22
N LEU A 208 18.54 1.96 8.25
CA LEU A 208 18.76 3.39 8.11
C LEU A 208 20.15 3.68 7.54
N ASN A 209 20.21 4.69 6.68
CA ASN A 209 21.45 5.19 6.08
C ASN A 209 22.55 5.58 7.09
N THR A 210 22.21 5.84 8.34
CA THR A 210 23.15 6.15 9.43
C THR A 210 23.82 4.91 10.02
N CYS A 211 23.26 3.72 9.79
CA CYS A 211 23.78 2.45 10.29
C CYS A 211 24.52 1.64 9.21
N LEU A 212 24.50 2.08 7.95
CA LEU A 212 25.29 1.48 6.88
C LEU A 212 26.57 2.29 6.62
N PRO A 213 27.75 1.66 6.55
CA PRO A 213 28.95 2.33 6.09
C PRO A 213 28.81 2.78 4.63
N VAL A 214 29.52 3.86 4.28
CA VAL A 214 29.41 4.55 2.97
C VAL A 214 29.66 3.63 1.76
N ASN A 215 30.44 2.56 1.94
CA ASN A 215 30.80 1.59 0.89
C ASN A 215 30.41 0.16 1.28
N SER A 216 29.14 -0.06 1.60
CA SER A 216 28.66 -1.37 2.03
C SER A 216 28.53 -2.34 0.84
N SER A 217 29.26 -3.46 0.88
CA SER A 217 28.99 -4.61 0.00
C SER A 217 27.78 -5.42 0.50
N ALA A 218 27.32 -6.40 -0.29
CA ALA A 218 26.24 -7.31 0.13
C ALA A 218 26.53 -7.98 1.47
N GLU A 219 27.78 -8.42 1.61
CA GLU A 219 28.26 -9.20 2.74
C GLU A 219 28.24 -8.34 4.00
N ILE A 220 28.66 -7.07 3.87
CA ILE A 220 28.61 -6.10 4.97
C ILE A 220 27.16 -5.83 5.38
N ILE A 221 26.25 -5.65 4.43
CA ILE A 221 24.82 -5.43 4.72
C ILE A 221 24.22 -6.65 5.44
N ALA A 222 24.54 -7.86 4.98
CA ALA A 222 24.04 -9.09 5.59
C ALA A 222 24.58 -9.29 7.02
N GLU A 223 25.85 -8.96 7.26
CA GLU A 223 26.45 -9.04 8.60
C GLU A 223 25.88 -7.97 9.54
N GLU A 224 25.60 -6.77 9.03
CA GLU A 224 24.92 -5.72 9.80
C GLU A 224 23.51 -6.16 10.21
N TYR A 225 22.76 -6.74 9.27
CA TYR A 225 21.46 -7.35 9.56
C TYR A 225 21.55 -8.40 10.65
N ARG A 226 22.51 -9.32 10.54
CA ARG A 226 22.75 -10.36 11.55
C ARG A 226 23.05 -9.76 12.92
N THR A 227 23.90 -8.74 12.95
CA THR A 227 24.30 -8.04 14.18
C THR A 227 23.10 -7.32 14.81
N MET A 228 22.30 -6.60 14.03
CA MET A 228 21.09 -5.92 14.50
C MET A 228 20.09 -6.90 15.12
N VAL A 229 19.95 -8.08 14.51
CA VAL A 229 19.09 -9.17 14.98
C VAL A 229 19.64 -9.79 16.27
N GLU A 230 20.91 -10.18 16.30
CA GLU A 230 21.55 -10.84 17.44
C GLU A 230 21.63 -9.91 18.67
N GLN A 231 21.94 -8.63 18.44
CA GLN A 231 22.08 -7.61 19.50
C GLN A 231 20.79 -6.86 19.80
N ARG A 232 19.71 -7.09 19.03
CA ARG A 232 18.40 -6.44 19.15
C ARG A 232 18.42 -4.91 18.99
N VAL A 233 19.20 -4.41 18.05
CA VAL A 233 19.37 -2.96 17.81
C VAL A 233 18.30 -2.44 16.84
N SER A 234 17.13 -2.09 17.40
CA SER A 234 15.98 -1.58 16.62
C SER A 234 16.10 -0.12 16.18
N SER A 235 17.12 0.60 16.65
CA SER A 235 17.38 2.00 16.27
C SER A 235 17.85 2.14 14.83
N CYS A 236 18.38 1.07 14.24
CA CYS A 236 18.84 1.04 12.85
C CYS A 236 17.73 0.65 11.86
N VAL A 237 16.57 0.21 12.33
CA VAL A 237 15.41 -0.03 11.45
C VAL A 237 14.60 1.27 11.36
N PRO A 238 14.26 1.75 10.14
CA PRO A 238 13.37 2.89 9.98
C PRO A 238 12.04 2.69 10.72
N ILE A 239 11.39 3.79 11.10
CA ILE A 239 10.04 3.70 11.67
C ILE A 239 9.10 3.24 10.56
N GLY A 240 8.54 2.05 10.74
CA GLY A 240 7.49 1.54 9.89
C GLY A 240 6.09 1.84 10.42
N GLU A 241 5.11 1.76 9.53
CA GLU A 241 3.69 1.78 9.86
C GLU A 241 3.15 0.36 9.92
N LYS A 242 2.38 0.06 10.96
CA LYS A 242 1.71 -1.24 11.09
C LYS A 242 0.73 -1.43 9.94
N LYS A 243 0.78 -2.59 9.26
CA LYS A 243 -0.27 -2.96 8.31
C LYS A 243 -1.60 -2.92 9.05
N PHE A 244 -2.57 -2.26 8.44
CA PHE A 244 -3.89 -2.16 9.01
C PHE A 244 -4.56 -3.54 8.95
N VAL A 245 -4.42 -4.31 10.03
CA VAL A 245 -5.05 -5.62 10.16
C VAL A 245 -6.46 -5.40 10.67
N TYR A 246 -7.40 -5.80 9.83
CA TYR A 246 -8.81 -5.76 10.14
C TYR A 246 -9.14 -6.67 11.32
N HIS A 247 -9.59 -6.09 12.43
CA HIS A 247 -10.23 -6.84 13.50
C HIS A 247 -11.72 -6.52 13.52
N ASN A 248 -12.57 -7.55 13.47
CA ASN A 248 -14.04 -7.41 13.58
C ASN A 248 -14.47 -6.62 14.83
N LYS A 249 -13.65 -6.65 15.90
CA LYS A 249 -13.88 -5.88 17.13
C LYS A 249 -13.82 -4.38 16.89
N ASP A 250 -12.88 -3.91 16.08
CA ASP A 250 -12.72 -2.48 15.81
C ASP A 250 -13.92 -1.96 15.02
N VAL A 251 -14.38 -2.70 14.00
CA VAL A 251 -15.60 -2.36 13.26
C VAL A 251 -16.81 -2.26 14.19
N ALA A 252 -16.98 -3.21 15.10
CA ALA A 252 -18.09 -3.18 16.05
C ALA A 252 -18.03 -1.93 16.95
N ILE A 253 -16.84 -1.59 17.47
CA ILE A 253 -16.65 -0.41 18.32
C ILE A 253 -16.98 0.88 17.56
N TYR A 254 -16.41 1.06 16.37
CA TYR A 254 -16.64 2.26 15.56
C TYR A 254 -18.08 2.34 15.02
N THR A 255 -18.72 1.20 14.75
CA THR A 255 -20.14 1.13 14.39
C THR A 255 -21.03 1.61 15.53
N VAL A 256 -20.77 1.17 16.76
CA VAL A 256 -21.54 1.61 17.94
C VAL A 256 -21.34 3.11 18.20
N LEU A 257 -20.10 3.59 18.13
CA LEU A 257 -19.78 5.01 18.30
C LEU A 257 -20.44 5.87 17.22
N GLY A 258 -20.33 5.48 15.95
CA GLY A 258 -20.93 6.23 14.84
C GLY A 258 -22.46 6.21 14.89
N ALA A 259 -23.07 5.07 15.22
CA ALA A 259 -24.52 4.98 15.42
C ALA A 259 -25.00 5.91 16.54
N PHE A 260 -24.28 5.94 17.67
CA PHE A 260 -24.59 6.84 18.79
C PHE A 260 -24.52 8.31 18.37
N ILE A 261 -23.45 8.72 17.66
CA ILE A 261 -23.30 10.09 17.16
C ILE A 261 -24.43 10.46 16.20
N LEU A 262 -24.78 9.57 15.28
CA LEU A 262 -25.88 9.78 14.32
C LEU A 262 -27.24 9.92 15.01
N VAL A 263 -27.53 9.10 16.03
CA VAL A 263 -28.77 9.24 16.83
C VAL A 263 -28.81 10.61 17.51
N MET A 264 -27.72 11.00 18.18
CA MET A 264 -27.63 12.30 18.86
C MET A 264 -27.80 13.49 17.90
N ALA A 265 -27.31 13.37 16.66
CA ALA A 265 -27.47 14.39 15.63
C ALA A 265 -28.90 14.45 15.06
N MET A 266 -29.60 13.31 14.96
CA MET A 266 -30.97 13.28 14.43
C MET A 266 -32.01 13.75 15.45
N LEU A 267 -31.84 13.44 16.74
CA LEU A 267 -32.77 13.82 17.81
C LEU A 267 -33.25 15.30 17.76
N PRO A 268 -32.37 16.32 17.67
CA PRO A 268 -32.82 17.71 17.62
C PRO A 268 -33.62 18.03 16.35
N VAL A 269 -33.26 17.45 15.20
CA VAL A 269 -34.01 17.63 13.94
C VAL A 269 -35.43 17.11 14.10
N ILE A 270 -35.59 15.97 14.74
CA ILE A 270 -36.89 15.36 14.97
C ILE A 270 -37.73 16.19 15.95
N VAL A 271 -37.13 16.68 17.04
CA VAL A 271 -37.82 17.58 17.97
C VAL A 271 -38.30 18.85 17.26
N ILE A 272 -37.46 19.46 16.42
CA ILE A 272 -37.83 20.64 15.63
C ILE A 272 -38.93 20.30 14.63
N CYS A 273 -38.81 19.19 13.89
CA CYS A 273 -39.84 18.76 12.96
C CYS A 273 -41.18 18.53 13.66
N TYR A 274 -41.18 17.87 14.83
CA TYR A 274 -42.39 17.71 15.63
C TYR A 274 -42.97 19.06 16.05
N ALA A 275 -42.14 19.96 16.59
CA ALA A 275 -42.61 21.30 16.97
C ALA A 275 -43.25 22.05 15.78
N CYS A 276 -42.60 22.05 14.61
CA CYS A 276 -43.12 22.72 13.42
C CYS A 276 -44.40 22.08 12.85
N PHE A 277 -44.60 20.78 13.03
CA PHE A 277 -45.83 20.11 12.60
C PHE A 277 -47.01 20.42 13.53
N PHE A 278 -46.77 20.51 14.85
CA PHE A 278 -47.84 20.74 15.83
C PHE A 278 -48.22 22.21 16.00
N ASP A 279 -47.30 23.15 15.76
CA ASP A 279 -47.60 24.58 15.89
C ASP A 279 -48.59 25.11 14.84
N LYS A 280 -48.90 24.32 13.79
CA LYS A 280 -49.86 24.71 12.74
C LYS A 280 -51.31 24.33 13.02
N ASP A 281 -51.54 23.45 13.99
CA ASP A 281 -52.88 22.94 14.31
C ASP A 281 -53.46 23.54 15.61
N SER A 282 -52.72 24.44 16.29
CA SER A 282 -53.18 25.22 17.45
C SER A 282 -53.56 26.65 17.08
#